data_AF-A0A3B9U5Z5-F1
#
_entry.id   AF-A0A3B9U5Z5-F1
#
_cell.length_a   1.000
_cell.length_b   1.000
_cell.length_c   1.000
_cell.angle_alpha   90.00
_cell.angle_beta   90.00
_cell.angle_gamma   90.00
#
_symmetry.space_group_name_H-M   'P 1'
#
loop_
_entity.id
_entity.type
_entity.pdbx_description
1 polymer ?
#
loop_
_entity_poly.entity_id
_entity_poly.type
_entity_poly.pdbx_seq_one_letter_code
_entity_poly.pdbx_strand_id
1 'polypeptide(L)'
;MKYYKRVLKNKLTIIEVPSTDAESVVVDFFVKTGSRSETAKENGISHFLEHFLFKGTKKYPSAMAITELVDGIGGEMNANTGKEHTQYFIKAHHSRLEMIFDILTDMIQNPLLDKPELEREKGVIVEEINMYKDSPRAVVSNLLEEIMWPKQALGRDIAGAPETVTKFT
;
A
#
# COMPACT_ATOMS: atom_id res chain seq x y z
N MET A 1 -2.26 -16.78 -21.34
CA MET A 1 -2.41 -17.16 -19.92
C MET A 1 -3.89 -17.35 -19.63
N LYS A 2 -4.29 -18.49 -19.06
CA LYS A 2 -5.70 -18.73 -18.69
C LYS A 2 -5.96 -18.02 -17.36
N TYR A 3 -7.06 -17.29 -17.26
CA TYR A 3 -7.50 -16.66 -16.01
C TYR A 3 -9.01 -16.85 -15.81
N TYR A 4 -9.46 -16.78 -14.56
CA TYR A 4 -10.87 -16.78 -14.20
C TYR A 4 -11.23 -15.45 -13.55
N LYS A 5 -12.37 -14.89 -13.94
CA LYS A 5 -12.91 -13.66 -13.37
C LYS A 5 -14.22 -13.95 -12.68
N ARG A 6 -14.36 -13.50 -11.43
CA ARG A 6 -15.61 -13.56 -10.66
C ARG A 6 -15.92 -12.19 -10.09
N VAL A 7 -17.18 -11.78 -10.14
CA VAL A 7 -17.66 -10.54 -9.50
C VAL A 7 -18.58 -10.95 -8.36
N LEU A 8 -18.19 -10.59 -7.14
CA LEU A 8 -18.97 -10.89 -5.93
C LEU A 8 -20.20 -9.99 -5.81
N LYS A 9 -21.13 -10.34 -4.92
CA LYS A 9 -22.34 -9.53 -4.65
C LYS A 9 -22.01 -8.11 -4.19
N ASN A 10 -20.91 -7.91 -3.47
CA ASN A 10 -20.40 -6.61 -3.04
C ASN A 10 -19.60 -5.86 -4.14
N LYS A 11 -19.62 -6.36 -5.38
CA LYS A 11 -18.91 -5.83 -6.56
C LYS A 11 -17.38 -5.96 -6.54
N LEU A 12 -16.79 -6.60 -5.52
CA LEU A 12 -15.38 -6.95 -5.56
C LEU A 12 -15.13 -7.92 -6.73
N THR A 13 -14.13 -7.59 -7.55
CA THR A 13 -13.71 -8.44 -8.67
C THR A 13 -12.53 -9.29 -8.23
N ILE A 14 -12.65 -10.61 -8.39
CA ILE A 14 -11.57 -11.56 -8.17
C ILE A 14 -11.07 -12.01 -9.53
N ILE A 15 -9.76 -11.89 -9.74
CA ILE A 15 -9.04 -12.46 -10.88
C ILE A 15 -8.13 -13.56 -10.34
N GLU A 16 -8.34 -14.78 -10.82
CA GLU A 16 -7.54 -15.94 -10.47
C GLU A 16 -6.73 -16.36 -11.70
N VAL A 17 -5.43 -16.55 -11.52
CA VAL A 17 -4.53 -16.98 -12.58
C VAL A 17 -3.86 -18.28 -12.12
N PRO A 18 -4.44 -19.45 -12.44
CA PRO A 18 -3.91 -20.72 -11.98
C PRO A 18 -2.56 -21.03 -12.64
N SER A 19 -1.65 -21.58 -11.85
CA SER A 19 -0.40 -22.21 -12.29
C SER A 19 -0.37 -23.61 -11.68
N THR A 20 0.06 -24.60 -12.47
CA THR A 20 0.16 -26.00 -12.05
C THR A 20 1.59 -26.41 -11.69
N ASP A 21 2.53 -25.49 -11.86
CA ASP A 21 3.98 -25.65 -11.75
C ASP A 21 4.59 -24.78 -10.64
N ALA A 22 3.81 -23.89 -10.02
CA ALA A 22 4.25 -23.05 -8.91
C ALA A 22 3.82 -23.63 -7.56
N GLU A 23 4.79 -23.77 -6.65
CA GLU A 23 4.56 -24.09 -5.22
C GLU A 23 4.22 -22.84 -4.40
N SER A 24 4.37 -21.65 -4.98
CA SER A 24 4.03 -20.37 -4.35
C SER A 24 2.73 -19.80 -4.90
N VAL A 25 2.01 -19.07 -4.06
CA VAL A 25 0.88 -18.22 -4.44
C VAL A 25 1.18 -16.77 -4.06
N VAL A 26 0.69 -15.84 -4.88
CA VAL A 26 0.65 -14.40 -4.56
C VAL A 26 -0.81 -14.01 -4.50
N VAL A 27 -1.21 -13.31 -3.44
CA VAL A 27 -2.52 -12.69 -3.34
C VAL A 27 -2.32 -11.19 -3.31
N ASP A 28 -2.90 -10.51 -4.31
CA ASP A 28 -2.88 -9.07 -4.44
C ASP A 28 -4.25 -8.46 -4.14
N PHE A 29 -4.28 -7.46 -3.26
CA PHE A 29 -5.41 -6.56 -3.07
C PHE A 29 -5.11 -5.21 -3.72
N PHE A 30 -5.80 -4.94 -4.83
CA PHE A 30 -5.78 -3.65 -5.49
C PHE A 30 -6.96 -2.80 -5.04
N VAL A 31 -6.67 -1.66 -4.40
CA VAL A 31 -7.64 -0.61 -4.13
C VAL A 31 -7.56 0.40 -5.28
N LYS A 32 -8.70 0.70 -5.90
CA LYS A 32 -8.79 1.66 -7.02
C LYS A 32 -8.75 3.12 -6.53
N THR A 33 -7.72 3.45 -5.75
CA THR A 33 -7.41 4.78 -5.23
C THR A 33 -5.90 4.95 -5.22
N GLY A 34 -5.42 6.18 -5.30
CA GLY A 34 -4.00 6.52 -5.28
C GLY A 34 -3.87 8.04 -5.25
N SER A 35 -2.68 8.59 -5.45
CA SER A 35 -2.47 10.04 -5.25
C SER A 35 -3.29 10.97 -6.17
N ARG A 36 -3.76 10.45 -7.31
CA ARG A 36 -4.69 11.16 -8.21
C ARG A 36 -6.04 11.43 -7.55
N SER A 37 -6.45 10.59 -6.59
CA SER A 37 -7.76 10.66 -5.94
C SER A 37 -7.79 11.65 -4.77
N GLU A 38 -6.63 12.21 -4.41
CA GLU A 38 -6.47 13.11 -3.26
C GLU A 38 -6.90 14.54 -3.59
N THR A 39 -7.25 15.33 -2.57
CA THR A 39 -7.22 16.79 -2.72
C THR A 39 -5.81 17.33 -2.52
N ALA A 40 -5.57 18.61 -2.82
CA ALA A 40 -4.24 19.20 -2.58
C ALA A 40 -3.89 19.26 -1.09
N LYS A 41 -4.91 19.28 -0.21
CA LYS A 41 -4.73 19.31 1.25
C LYS A 41 -4.49 17.93 1.85
N GLU A 42 -4.78 16.87 1.10
CA GLU A 42 -4.63 15.48 1.51
C GLU A 42 -3.48 14.80 0.78
N ASN A 43 -2.66 15.56 0.04
CA ASN A 43 -1.64 14.98 -0.80
C ASN A 43 -0.63 14.16 0.01
N GLY A 44 -0.47 12.89 -0.36
CA GLY A 44 0.35 11.90 0.35
C GLY A 44 -0.46 10.97 1.26
N ILE A 45 -1.77 11.16 1.43
CA ILE A 45 -2.57 10.32 2.34
C ILE A 45 -2.67 8.87 1.88
N SER A 46 -2.68 8.60 0.57
CA SER A 46 -2.74 7.23 0.05
C SER A 46 -1.47 6.46 0.39
N HIS A 47 -0.32 7.09 0.20
CA HIS A 47 0.99 6.56 0.58
C HIS A 47 1.14 6.44 2.10
N PHE A 48 0.63 7.41 2.85
CA PHE A 48 0.61 7.34 4.30
C PHE A 48 -0.21 6.14 4.81
N LEU A 49 -1.41 5.93 4.28
CA LEU A 49 -2.25 4.79 4.63
C LEU A 49 -1.59 3.47 4.21
N GLU A 50 -0.89 3.43 3.08
CA GLU A 50 -0.09 2.28 2.68
C GLU A 50 0.86 1.84 3.79
N HIS A 51 1.69 2.75 4.32
CA HIS A 51 2.57 2.46 5.46
C HIS A 51 1.78 2.07 6.71
N PHE A 52 0.70 2.81 6.97
CA PHE A 52 0.03 2.77 8.27
C PHE A 52 -0.79 1.49 8.47
N LEU A 53 -1.25 0.86 7.38
CA LEU A 53 -1.98 -0.41 7.42
C LEU A 53 -1.12 -1.60 7.87
N PHE A 54 0.21 -1.45 7.90
CA PHE A 54 1.12 -2.45 8.47
C PHE A 54 1.35 -2.28 9.97
N LYS A 55 0.86 -1.21 10.62
CA LYS A 55 1.21 -0.90 12.02
C LYS A 55 0.37 -1.63 13.06
N GLY A 56 -0.60 -2.40 12.62
CA GLY A 56 -1.41 -3.26 13.47
C GLY A 56 -2.90 -3.13 13.18
N THR A 57 -3.61 -4.17 13.57
CA THR A 57 -5.02 -4.36 13.34
C THR A 57 -5.71 -4.85 14.61
N LYS A 58 -7.04 -4.96 14.59
CA LYS A 58 -7.79 -5.53 15.73
C LYS A 58 -7.39 -6.97 16.04
N LYS A 59 -6.99 -7.77 15.04
CA LYS A 59 -6.58 -9.17 15.23
C LYS A 59 -5.08 -9.31 15.50
N TYR A 60 -4.27 -8.48 14.86
CA TYR A 60 -2.81 -8.49 14.94
C TYR A 60 -2.34 -7.13 15.49
N PRO A 61 -2.23 -6.96 16.81
CA PRO A 61 -2.24 -5.64 17.44
C PRO A 61 -0.96 -4.81 17.27
N SER A 62 0.00 -5.27 16.47
CA SER A 62 1.24 -4.54 16.18
C SER A 62 1.82 -4.94 14.84
N ALA A 63 2.70 -4.10 14.30
CA ALA A 63 3.50 -4.44 13.11
C ALA A 63 4.27 -5.76 13.27
N MET A 64 4.87 -5.97 14.44
CA MET A 64 5.62 -7.19 14.75
C MET A 64 4.73 -8.43 14.69
N ALA A 65 3.50 -8.35 15.20
CA ALA A 65 2.56 -9.48 15.16
C ALA A 65 2.19 -9.88 13.72
N ILE A 66 2.11 -8.92 12.80
CA ILE A 66 1.87 -9.20 11.38
C ILE A 66 3.14 -9.80 10.75
N THR A 67 4.29 -9.18 10.95
CA THR A 67 5.57 -9.61 10.36
C THR A 67 5.99 -11.01 10.82
N GLU A 68 5.89 -11.33 12.11
CA GLU A 68 6.24 -12.65 12.62
C GLU A 68 5.39 -13.78 11.99
N LEU A 69 4.12 -13.51 11.68
CA LEU A 69 3.26 -14.49 11.02
C LEU A 69 3.67 -14.74 9.58
N VAL A 70 3.95 -13.66 8.83
CA VAL A 70 4.35 -13.76 7.41
C VAL A 70 5.75 -14.38 7.31
N ASP A 71 6.71 -13.90 8.09
CA ASP A 71 8.08 -14.42 8.10
C ASP A 71 8.12 -15.87 8.60
N GLY A 72 7.30 -16.21 9.59
CA GLY A 72 7.20 -17.56 10.16
C GLY A 72 6.73 -18.63 9.17
N ILE A 73 6.09 -18.25 8.07
CA ILE A 73 5.71 -19.15 6.97
C ILE A 73 6.64 -19.03 5.75
N GLY A 74 7.74 -18.28 5.86
CA GLY A 74 8.63 -17.97 4.74
C GLY A 74 7.96 -17.10 3.67
N GLY A 75 6.98 -16.29 4.09
CA GLY A 75 6.27 -15.38 3.21
C GLY A 75 7.02 -14.06 3.00
N GLU A 76 6.61 -13.35 1.98
CA GLU A 76 7.01 -11.97 1.69
C GLU A 76 5.74 -11.14 1.60
N MET A 77 5.70 -10.00 2.29
CA MET A 77 4.62 -9.04 2.16
C MET A 77 5.16 -7.68 1.78
N ASN A 78 4.40 -6.94 0.97
CA ASN A 78 4.73 -5.57 0.63
C ASN A 78 3.49 -4.82 0.14
N ALA A 79 3.66 -3.53 -0.13
CA ALA A 79 2.67 -2.69 -0.74
C ALA A 79 3.32 -1.71 -1.71
N ASN A 80 2.49 -1.04 -2.50
CA ASN A 80 2.90 0.16 -3.22
C ASN A 80 1.70 1.06 -3.49
N THR A 81 1.99 2.35 -3.58
CA THR A 81 1.02 3.36 -3.99
C THR A 81 1.43 3.97 -5.33
N GLY A 82 0.52 3.94 -6.29
CA GLY A 82 0.63 4.65 -7.56
C GLY A 82 -0.29 5.87 -7.61
N LYS A 83 -0.39 6.48 -8.81
CA LYS A 83 -1.34 7.57 -9.05
C LYS A 83 -2.79 7.10 -8.93
N GLU A 84 -3.10 5.88 -9.36
CA GLU A 84 -4.50 5.40 -9.53
C GLU A 84 -4.82 4.10 -8.80
N HIS A 85 -3.85 3.52 -8.10
CA HIS A 85 -4.02 2.30 -7.33
C HIS A 85 -3.11 2.30 -6.10
N THR A 86 -3.55 1.56 -5.07
CA THR A 86 -2.72 1.13 -3.95
C THR A 86 -2.85 -0.39 -3.89
N GLN A 87 -1.71 -1.08 -3.84
CA GLN A 87 -1.62 -2.52 -3.83
C GLN A 87 -1.06 -2.98 -2.49
N TYR A 88 -1.64 -4.04 -1.93
CA TYR A 88 -1.09 -4.80 -0.81
C TYR A 88 -1.01 -6.26 -1.21
N PHE A 89 0.10 -6.93 -0.94
CA PHE A 89 0.23 -8.33 -1.30
C PHE A 89 1.00 -9.14 -0.27
N ILE A 90 0.72 -10.44 -0.29
CA ILE A 90 1.54 -11.45 0.36
C ILE A 90 1.80 -12.57 -0.63
N LYS A 91 3.06 -13.00 -0.68
CA LYS A 91 3.53 -14.17 -1.40
C LYS A 91 4.01 -15.21 -0.41
N ALA A 92 3.51 -16.44 -0.50
CA ALA A 92 4.01 -17.55 0.31
C ALA A 92 3.73 -18.89 -0.37
N HIS A 93 4.05 -20.00 0.30
CA HIS A 93 3.68 -21.34 -0.18
C HIS A 93 2.14 -21.47 -0.34
N HIS A 94 1.68 -22.14 -1.39
CA HIS A 94 0.26 -22.19 -1.76
C HIS A 94 -0.65 -22.77 -0.66
N SER A 95 -0.11 -23.63 0.22
CA SER A 95 -0.83 -24.18 1.39
C SER A 95 -1.22 -23.13 2.44
N ARG A 96 -0.71 -21.90 2.34
CA ARG A 96 -1.00 -20.78 3.26
C ARG A 96 -2.06 -19.81 2.73
N LEU A 97 -2.72 -20.14 1.63
CA LEU A 97 -3.67 -19.25 0.95
C LEU A 97 -4.74 -18.65 1.89
N GLU A 98 -5.33 -19.46 2.77
CA GLU A 98 -6.34 -18.98 3.72
C GLU A 98 -5.77 -17.96 4.71
N MET A 99 -4.57 -18.22 5.23
CA MET A 99 -3.87 -17.31 6.14
C MET A 99 -3.51 -15.99 5.46
N ILE A 100 -3.08 -16.04 4.19
CA ILE A 100 -2.78 -14.84 3.41
C ILE A 100 -4.03 -13.95 3.30
N PHE A 101 -5.18 -14.52 2.94
CA PHE A 101 -6.43 -13.77 2.85
C PHE A 101 -6.85 -13.21 4.21
N ASP A 102 -6.72 -13.98 5.27
CA ASP A 102 -7.05 -13.56 6.64
C ASP A 102 -6.21 -12.35 7.07
N ILE A 103 -4.89 -12.36 6.83
CA ILE A 103 -3.99 -11.24 7.15
C ILE A 103 -4.33 -10.01 6.30
N LEU A 104 -4.36 -10.14 4.97
CA LEU A 104 -4.59 -9.00 4.07
C LEU A 104 -5.96 -8.36 4.29
N THR A 105 -7.01 -9.15 4.48
CA THR A 105 -8.35 -8.60 4.70
C THR A 105 -8.46 -7.89 6.04
N ASP A 106 -7.80 -8.38 7.09
CA ASP A 106 -7.80 -7.71 8.40
C ASP A 106 -6.98 -6.41 8.39
N MET A 107 -5.83 -6.39 7.70
CA MET A 107 -5.04 -5.16 7.46
C MET A 107 -5.88 -4.06 6.80
N ILE A 108 -6.65 -4.43 5.77
CA ILE A 108 -7.43 -3.46 4.98
C ILE A 108 -8.70 -3.02 5.72
N GLN A 109 -9.37 -3.92 6.44
CA GLN A 109 -10.70 -3.65 7.02
C GLN A 109 -10.68 -3.23 8.49
N ASN A 110 -9.66 -3.63 9.25
CA ASN A 110 -9.59 -3.43 10.69
C ASN A 110 -8.26 -2.82 11.18
N PRO A 111 -7.65 -1.83 10.51
CA PRO A 111 -6.45 -1.19 11.02
C PRO A 111 -6.76 -0.49 12.36
N LEU A 112 -5.78 -0.49 13.27
CA LEU A 112 -5.93 0.19 14.56
C LEU A 112 -5.87 1.72 14.42
N LEU A 113 -5.05 2.20 13.48
CA LEU A 113 -4.77 3.62 13.28
C LEU A 113 -4.35 4.31 14.60
N ASP A 114 -3.42 3.67 15.33
CA ASP A 114 -2.99 4.11 16.65
C ASP A 114 -2.24 5.45 16.58
N LYS A 115 -2.58 6.37 17.48
CA LYS A 115 -2.06 7.75 17.44
C LYS A 115 -0.54 7.84 17.65
N PRO A 116 0.07 7.13 18.61
CA PRO A 116 1.53 6.98 18.69
C PRO A 116 2.20 6.54 17.39
N GLU A 117 1.66 5.51 16.73
CA GLU A 117 2.21 5.03 15.45
C GLU A 117 2.00 6.05 14.32
N LEU A 118 0.87 6.78 14.31
CA LEU A 118 0.63 7.87 13.36
C LEU A 118 1.71 8.95 13.47
N GLU A 119 2.02 9.41 14.69
CA GLU A 119 3.06 10.43 14.89
C GLU A 119 4.45 9.92 14.53
N ARG A 120 4.73 8.64 14.75
CA ARG A 120 5.98 8.01 14.33
C ARG A 120 6.10 7.96 12.81
N GLU A 121 5.07 7.51 12.11
CA GLU A 121 5.10 7.33 10.65
C GLU A 121 5.19 8.65 9.88
N LYS A 122 4.68 9.76 10.43
CA LYS A 122 4.96 11.09 9.88
C LYS A 122 6.45 11.35 9.72
N GLY A 123 7.25 11.02 10.72
CA GLY A 123 8.71 11.19 10.68
C GLY A 123 9.35 10.27 9.63
N VAL A 124 8.96 8.99 9.62
CA VAL A 124 9.49 7.99 8.67
C VAL A 124 9.25 8.44 7.22
N ILE A 125 8.02 8.84 6.89
CA ILE A 125 7.65 9.25 5.53
C ILE A 125 8.32 10.58 5.15
N VAL A 126 8.51 11.51 6.09
CA VAL A 126 9.26 12.74 5.82
C VAL A 126 10.72 12.43 5.45
N GLU A 127 11.37 11.49 6.14
CA GLU A 127 12.72 11.07 5.77
C GLU A 127 12.77 10.34 4.44
N GLU A 128 11.75 9.56 4.10
CA GLU A 128 11.63 8.93 2.79
C GLU A 128 11.50 9.98 1.65
N ILE A 129 10.68 11.02 1.87
CA ILE A 129 10.58 12.16 0.94
C ILE A 129 11.94 12.84 0.77
N ASN A 130 12.70 13.01 1.85
CA ASN A 130 14.05 13.59 1.77
C ASN A 130 15.00 12.69 0.98
N MET A 131 14.94 11.37 1.20
CA MET A 131 15.71 10.39 0.41
C MET A 131 15.38 10.48 -1.09
N TYR A 132 14.11 10.70 -1.48
CA TYR A 132 13.75 10.92 -2.89
C TYR A 132 14.30 12.24 -3.43
N LYS A 133 14.37 13.31 -2.62
CA LYS A 133 14.98 14.58 -3.02
C LYS A 133 16.49 14.47 -3.24
N ASP A 134 17.16 13.57 -2.52
CA ASP A 134 18.58 13.28 -2.70
C ASP A 134 18.88 12.42 -3.94
N SER A 135 17.85 11.92 -4.63
CA SER A 135 17.97 11.15 -5.87
C SER A 135 17.64 11.99 -7.10
N PRO A 136 18.63 12.40 -7.93
CA PRO A 136 18.39 13.20 -9.12
C PRO A 136 17.39 12.55 -10.09
N ARG A 137 17.37 11.22 -10.16
CA ARG A 137 16.44 10.46 -11.00
C ARG A 137 15.00 10.62 -10.53
N ALA A 138 14.76 10.52 -9.22
CA ALA A 138 13.42 10.70 -8.66
C ALA A 138 12.95 12.15 -8.82
N VAL A 139 13.82 13.12 -8.52
CA VAL A 139 13.53 14.55 -8.70
C VAL A 139 13.14 14.88 -10.14
N VAL A 140 13.91 14.42 -11.13
CA VAL A 140 13.58 14.65 -12.55
C VAL A 140 12.25 14.02 -12.93
N SER A 141 11.95 12.82 -12.43
CA SER A 141 10.66 12.16 -12.68
C SER A 141 9.50 13.00 -12.14
N ASN A 142 9.58 13.42 -10.87
CA ASN A 142 8.48 14.17 -10.22
C ASN A 142 8.29 15.54 -10.84
N LEU A 143 9.38 16.25 -11.18
CA LEU A 143 9.31 17.54 -11.88
C LEU A 143 8.70 17.40 -13.28
N LEU A 144 9.05 16.33 -14.01
CA LEU A 144 8.48 16.09 -15.32
C LEU A 144 6.95 15.91 -15.23
N GLU A 145 6.47 15.12 -14.26
CA GLU A 145 5.03 14.95 -14.04
C GLU A 145 4.35 16.27 -13.65
N GLU A 146 4.94 17.06 -12.75
CA GLU A 146 4.40 18.38 -12.36
C GLU A 146 4.25 19.32 -13.57
N ILE A 147 5.26 19.35 -14.44
CA ILE A 147 5.28 20.19 -15.65
C ILE A 147 4.27 19.68 -16.69
N MET A 148 4.15 18.36 -16.87
CA MET A 148 3.19 17.76 -17.81
C MET A 148 1.74 17.98 -17.38
N TRP A 149 1.47 18.00 -16.07
CA TRP A 149 0.11 18.10 -15.50
C TRP A 149 -0.03 19.27 -14.51
N PRO A 150 0.14 20.53 -14.99
CA PRO A 150 0.14 21.69 -14.11
C PRO A 150 -1.21 21.87 -13.43
N LYS A 151 -1.18 22.06 -12.09
CA LYS A 151 -2.38 22.25 -11.23
C LYS A 151 -3.39 21.09 -11.29
N GLN A 152 -2.97 19.91 -11.75
CA GLN A 152 -3.80 18.71 -11.79
C GLN A 152 -3.33 17.67 -10.79
N ALA A 153 -4.22 16.76 -10.42
CA ALA A 153 -3.94 15.71 -9.45
C ALA A 153 -2.80 14.77 -9.87
N LEU A 154 -2.67 14.49 -11.17
CA LEU A 154 -1.64 13.61 -11.73
C LEU A 154 -0.22 14.17 -11.54
N GLY A 155 -0.06 15.50 -11.52
CA GLY A 155 1.23 16.15 -11.37
C GLY A 155 1.72 16.28 -9.93
N ARG A 156 0.91 15.88 -8.93
CA ARG A 156 1.33 15.88 -7.52
C ARG A 156 2.13 14.63 -7.20
N ASP A 157 3.18 14.80 -6.40
CA ASP A 157 3.98 13.69 -5.89
C ASP A 157 3.11 12.66 -5.14
N ILE A 158 3.43 11.38 -5.27
CA ILE A 158 2.74 10.28 -4.58
C ILE A 158 3.01 10.34 -3.08
N ALA A 159 4.25 10.60 -2.69
CA ALA A 159 4.63 10.67 -1.28
C ALA A 159 4.07 11.93 -0.58
N GLY A 160 3.63 12.91 -1.37
CA GLY A 160 3.15 14.19 -0.90
C GLY A 160 4.28 15.14 -0.52
N ALA A 161 3.96 16.13 0.32
CA ALA A 161 4.92 17.10 0.81
C ALA A 161 5.02 17.02 2.34
N PRO A 162 6.20 17.26 2.96
CA PRO A 162 6.36 17.20 4.40
C PRO A 162 5.34 18.04 5.18
N GLU A 163 4.96 19.19 4.64
CA GLU A 163 3.99 20.11 5.25
C GLU A 163 2.56 19.56 5.29
N THR A 164 2.24 18.62 4.40
CA THR A 164 0.93 17.95 4.34
C THR A 164 0.95 16.70 5.20
N VAL A 165 2.00 15.88 5.06
CA VAL A 165 2.19 14.63 5.83
C VAL A 165 2.15 14.89 7.34
N THR A 166 2.85 15.92 7.80
CA THR A 166 2.90 16.27 9.23
C THR A 166 1.56 16.73 9.82
N LYS A 167 0.58 17.08 8.98
CA LYS A 167 -0.75 17.55 9.39
C LYS A 167 -1.82 16.46 9.43
N PHE A 168 -1.52 15.24 8.98
CA PHE A 168 -2.47 14.13 9.09
C PHE A 168 -2.82 13.82 10.55
N THR A 169 -4.03 13.31 10.78
CA THR A 169 -4.61 13.09 12.11
C THR A 169 -5.40 11.80 12.16
#